data_AF-A0A3B0WQD0-F1
#
_entry.id   AF-A0A3B0WQD0-F1
#
_cell.length_a   1.000
_cell.length_b   1.000
_cell.length_c   1.000
_cell.angle_alpha   90.00
_cell.angle_beta   90.00
_cell.angle_gamma   90.00
#
_symmetry.space_group_name_H-M   'P 1'
#
loop_
_entity.id
_entity.type
_entity.pdbx_description
1 polymer ?
#
loop_
_entity_poly.entity_id
_entity_poly.type
_entity_poly.pdbx_seq_one_letter_code
_entity_poly.pdbx_strand_id
1 'polypeptide(L)' 'MYENVDSNEIPVWVRWIAQDSDGAWWGYQAEPNLAHNSWYENEVGQCVRLDNGAANPEWISTIKQVKR' A
#
# COMPACT_ATOMS: atom_id res chain seq x y z
N MET A 1 7.38 18.18 7.10
CA MET A 1 7.01 17.39 8.29
C MET A 1 6.18 16.23 7.74
N TYR A 2 6.78 15.05 7.57
CA TYR A 2 6.02 13.85 7.16
C TYR A 2 5.97 12.98 8.40
N GLU A 3 4.82 13.04 9.07
CA GLU A 3 4.57 12.26 10.27
C GLU A 3 4.55 10.79 9.88
N ASN A 4 5.24 10.01 10.71
CA ASN A 4 5.31 8.56 10.63
C ASN A 4 3.89 8.00 10.47
N VAL A 5 3.66 7.19 9.44
CA VAL A 5 2.50 6.30 9.42
C VAL A 5 2.62 5.45 10.68
N ASP A 6 1.78 5.72 11.67
CA ASP A 6 1.86 5.04 12.96
C ASP A 6 1.53 3.57 12.71
N SER A 7 2.43 2.66 13.08
CA SER A 7 2.28 1.24 12.78
C SER A 7 1.05 0.63 13.49
N ASN A 8 0.50 1.33 14.48
CA ASN A 8 -0.76 1.00 15.13
C ASN A 8 -2.00 1.22 14.26
N GLU A 9 -1.92 2.05 13.21
CA GLU A 9 -3.03 2.30 12.29
C GLU A 9 -3.09 1.25 11.17
N ILE A 10 -2.02 0.49 10.95
CA ILE A 10 -1.97 -0.56 9.95
C ILE A 10 -2.59 -1.85 10.52
N PRO A 11 -3.72 -2.33 9.96
CA PRO A 11 -4.39 -3.52 10.48
C PRO A 11 -3.47 -4.75 10.53
N VAL A 12 -3.69 -5.61 11.54
CA VAL A 12 -2.83 -6.79 11.80
C VAL A 12 -2.74 -7.78 10.65
N TRP A 13 -3.75 -7.80 9.79
CA TRP A 13 -3.82 -8.68 8.63
C TRP A 13 -3.04 -8.14 7.42
N VAL A 14 -2.63 -6.87 7.41
CA VAL A 14 -1.84 -6.29 6.31
C VAL A 14 -0.44 -6.90 6.30
N ARG A 15 -0.07 -7.48 5.17
CA ARG A 15 1.24 -8.08 4.90
C ARG A 15 2.04 -7.30 3.87
N TRP A 16 1.37 -6.51 3.04
CA TRP A 16 1.98 -5.72 1.98
C TRP A 16 1.47 -4.29 2.01
N ILE A 17 2.33 -3.35 1.66
CA ILE A 17 1.95 -1.96 1.41
C ILE A 17 2.44 -1.55 0.04
N ALA A 18 1.67 -0.74 -0.66
CA ALA A 18 2.07 -0.14 -1.92
C ALA A 18 1.38 1.21 -2.12
N GLN A 19 1.98 2.06 -2.94
CA GLN A 19 1.44 3.35 -3.32
C GLN A 19 0.98 3.29 -4.77
N ASP A 20 -0.16 3.90 -5.07
CA ASP A 20 -0.62 4.13 -6.43
C ASP A 20 0.08 5.36 -7.04
N SER A 21 -0.06 5.53 -8.36
CA SER A 21 0.55 6.64 -9.10
C SER A 21 0.11 8.03 -8.62
N ASP A 22 -1.11 8.14 -8.07
CA ASP A 22 -1.69 9.39 -7.57
C ASP A 22 -1.26 9.75 -6.14
N GLY A 23 -0.53 8.84 -5.47
CA GLY A 23 -0.05 9.01 -4.12
C GLY A 23 -0.85 8.29 -3.03
N ALA A 24 -1.97 7.64 -3.36
CA ALA A 24 -2.75 6.85 -2.41
C ALA A 24 -1.94 5.64 -1.90
N TRP A 25 -1.91 5.45 -0.58
CA TRP A 25 -1.29 4.28 0.05
C TRP A 25 -2.32 3.23 0.41
N TRP A 26 -1.98 1.99 0.13
CA TRP A 26 -2.83 0.83 0.37
C TRP A 26 -2.09 -0.26 1.15
N GLY A 27 -2.85 -0.95 1.99
CA GLY A 27 -2.44 -2.15 2.68
C GLY A 27 -3.18 -3.36 2.12
N TYR A 28 -2.46 -4.47 1.91
CA TYR A 28 -2.99 -5.70 1.35
C TYR A 28 -2.64 -6.90 2.23
N GLN A 29 -3.58 -7.85 2.30
CA GLN A 29 -3.37 -9.12 3.00
C GLN A 29 -2.47 -10.08 2.22
N ALA A 30 -2.64 -10.15 0.90
CA ALA A 30 -1.81 -10.90 -0.03
C ALA A 30 -0.99 -9.95 -0.90
N GLU A 31 -0.05 -10.49 -1.67
CA GLU A 31 0.76 -9.70 -2.60
C GLU A 31 -0.16 -9.11 -3.70
N PRO A 32 -0.24 -7.78 -3.83
CA PRO A 32 -1.10 -7.15 -4.83
C PRO A 32 -0.53 -7.32 -6.24
N ASN A 33 -1.41 -7.26 -7.23
CA ASN A 33 -1.03 -7.25 -8.63
C ASN A 33 -0.79 -5.82 -9.13
N LEU A 34 0.15 -5.67 -10.06
CA LEU A 34 0.43 -4.40 -10.73
C LEU A 34 -0.60 -4.17 -11.86
N ALA A 35 -1.27 -3.01 -11.84
CA ALA A 35 -2.05 -2.50 -12.96
C ALA A 35 -1.38 -1.27 -13.60
N HIS A 36 -2.07 -0.60 -14.52
CA HIS A 36 -1.52 0.51 -15.31
C HIS A 36 -1.12 1.73 -14.44
N ASN A 37 -1.94 2.06 -13.43
CA ASN A 37 -1.78 3.26 -12.59
C ASN A 37 -1.91 2.98 -11.08
N SER A 38 -2.07 1.72 -10.68
CA SER A 38 -2.34 1.32 -9.30
C SER A 38 -1.93 -0.11 -9.00
N TRP A 39 -1.92 -0.45 -7.71
CA TRP A 39 -1.85 -1.81 -7.18
C TRP A 39 -3.26 -2.28 -6.81
N TYR A 40 -3.61 -3.51 -7.18
CA TYR A 40 -4.96 -4.05 -6.91
C TYR A 40 -4.92 -5.38 -6.19
N GLU A 41 -5.98 -5.62 -5.42
CA GLU A 41 -6.20 -6.89 -4.70
C GLU A 41 -6.36 -8.03 -5.72
N ASN A 42 -5.70 -9.16 -5.46
CA ASN A 42 -5.58 -10.27 -6.40
C ASN A 42 -6.73 -11.29 -6.30
N GLU A 43 -7.91 -10.83 -5.87
CA GLU A 43 -9.08 -11.66 -5.50
C GLU A 43 -8.84 -12.62 -4.31
N VAL A 44 -7.65 -12.54 -3.69
CA VAL A 44 -7.24 -13.29 -2.51
C VAL A 44 -6.93 -12.34 -1.35
N GLY A 45 -7.97 -11.98 -0.61
CA GLY A 45 -7.83 -11.35 0.71
C GLY A 45 -8.45 -9.96 0.79
N GLN A 46 -7.94 -9.15 1.71
CA GLN A 46 -8.46 -7.82 1.98
C GLN A 46 -7.49 -6.74 1.51
N CYS A 47 -8.04 -5.59 1.09
CA CYS A 47 -7.29 -4.35 0.92
C CYS A 47 -7.93 -3.22 1.73
N VAL A 48 -7.11 -2.26 2.15
CA VAL A 48 -7.55 -1.07 2.88
C VAL A 48 -6.71 0.12 2.45
N ARG A 49 -7.34 1.28 2.31
CA ARG A 49 -6.61 2.53 2.11
C ARG A 49 -6.02 2.98 3.43
N LEU A 50 -4.71 3.24 3.44
CA LEU A 50 -3.95 3.60 4.64
C LEU A 50 -3.79 5.11 4.77
N ASP A 51 -3.43 5.78 3.67
CA ASP A 51 -3.15 7.22 3.70
C ASP A 51 -3.18 7.81 2.27
N ASN A 52 -2.95 9.11 2.16
CA ASN A 52 -2.79 9.83 0.91
C ASN A 52 -1.51 10.69 0.93
N GLY A 53 -0.47 10.20 0.24
CA GLY A 53 0.79 10.91 0.07
C GLY A 53 0.82 11.78 -1.20
N ALA A 54 2.00 12.31 -1.51
CA ALA A 54 2.24 12.94 -2.79
C ALA A 54 2.34 11.89 -3.92
N ALA A 55 1.89 12.26 -5.12
CA ALA A 55 2.09 11.46 -6.33
C ALA A 55 3.58 11.15 -6.51
N ASN A 56 3.88 9.90 -6.85
CA ASN A 56 5.24 9.38 -6.91
C ASN A 56 5.51 8.78 -8.29
N PRO A 57 6.45 9.32 -9.08
CA PRO A 57 6.79 8.75 -10.39
C PRO A 57 7.37 7.33 -10.28
N GLU A 58 7.93 6.96 -9.13
CA GLU A 58 8.50 5.64 -8.85
C GLU A 58 7.55 4.74 -8.04
N TRP A 59 6.23 4.99 -8.10
CA TRP A 59 5.19 4.28 -7.32
C TRP A 59 5.24 2.74 -7.49
N ILE A 60 5.62 2.25 -8.67
CA ILE A 60 5.78 0.81 -8.96
C ILE A 60 6.85 0.17 -8.06
N SER A 61 7.84 0.94 -7.61
CA SER A 61 8.90 0.43 -6.72
C SER A 61 8.53 0.52 -5.24
N THR A 62 7.32 0.96 -4.90
CA THR A 62 6.91 1.18 -3.51
C THR A 62 6.36 -0.06 -2.81
N ILE A 63 6.04 -1.12 -3.56
CA ILE A 63 5.53 -2.38 -2.99
C ILE A 63 6.55 -2.99 -2.02
N LYS A 64 6.11 -3.23 -0.79
CA LYS A 64 6.96 -3.76 0.28
C LYS A 64 6.17 -4.70 1.18
N GLN A 65 6.84 -5.77 1.63
CA GLN A 65 6.33 -6.60 2.72
C GLN A 65 6.49 -5.89 4.06
N VAL A 66 5.44 -5.93 4.87
CA VAL A 66 5.47 -5.49 6.27
C VAL A 66 6.02 -6.64 7.11
N LYS A 67 7.25 -6.48 7.61
CA LYS A 67 7.81 -7.38 8.63
C LYS A 67 7.27 -6.96 10.00
N ARG A 68 6.70 -7.90 10.74
CA ARG A 68 6.33 -7.74 12.16
C ARG A 68 7.27 -8.55 13.02
#